data_AF-A0A352GJI6-F1
#
_entry.id   AF-A0A352GJI6-F1
#
_cell.length_a   1.000
_cell.length_b   1.000
_cell.length_c   1.000
_cell.angle_alpha   90.00
_cell.angle_beta   90.00
_cell.angle_gamma   90.00
#
_symmetry.space_group_name_H-M   'P 1'
#
loop_
_entity.id
_entity.type
_entity.pdbx_description
1 polymer ?
#
loop_
_entity_poly.entity_id
_entity_poly.type
_entity_poly.pdbx_seq_one_letter_code
_entity_poly.pdbx_strand_id
1 'polypeptide(L)'
;MQRLLEVCAVSVPTLALTGVFFFWLLHRSVPIGNTSMTQSEYDAYSERYELHRDEITQNNKGAVDLAAVALRSAIILNGAAAAAILAFVGRLWNGNENTCLVASLTNALALLLAGALTGAVATVFGFLRVELLAMNWSVFKVHARNSASLLFSSSAMQMLAIMMVVQAYWFFTVALIDVIHTLQPT
;
A
#
# COMPACT_ATOMS: atom_id res chain seq x y z
N MET A 1 -8.13 17.28 19.44
CA MET A 1 -6.82 17.68 18.86
C MET A 1 -5.63 17.05 19.58
N GLN A 2 -5.56 17.10 20.92
CA GLN A 2 -4.42 16.56 21.69
C GLN A 2 -4.19 15.05 21.47
N ARG A 3 -5.25 14.23 21.48
CA ARG A 3 -5.19 12.80 21.14
C ARG A 3 -4.68 12.52 19.72
N LEU A 4 -5.08 13.32 18.74
CA LEU A 4 -4.58 13.19 17.35
C LEU A 4 -3.08 13.48 17.27
N LEU A 5 -2.59 14.49 18.00
CA LEU A 5 -1.17 14.80 18.08
C LEU A 5 -0.38 13.68 18.77
N GLU A 6 -0.90 13.08 19.84
CA GLU A 6 -0.29 11.93 20.51
C GLU A 6 -0.23 10.71 19.59
N VAL A 7 -1.31 10.40 18.89
CA VAL A 7 -1.32 9.28 17.94
C VAL A 7 -0.38 9.56 16.76
N CYS A 8 -0.29 10.78 16.24
CA CYS A 8 0.69 11.17 15.23
C CYS A 8 2.13 11.05 15.74
N ALA A 9 2.40 11.50 16.95
CA ALA A 9 3.73 11.48 17.57
C ALA A 9 4.25 10.04 17.77
N VAL A 10 3.36 9.07 18.02
CA VAL A 10 3.74 7.66 18.14
C VAL A 10 3.78 6.98 16.76
N SER A 11 2.74 7.13 15.94
CA SER A 11 2.59 6.34 14.71
C SER A 11 3.64 6.69 13.65
N VAL A 12 3.95 7.97 13.44
CA VAL A 12 4.93 8.41 12.41
C VAL A 12 6.32 7.81 12.63
N PRO A 13 6.94 7.90 13.83
CA PRO A 13 8.23 7.27 14.05
C PRO A 13 8.17 5.74 14.05
N THR A 14 7.09 5.10 14.53
CA THR A 14 6.97 3.63 14.45
C THR A 14 6.95 3.14 13.01
N LEU A 15 6.28 3.88 12.12
CA LEU A 15 6.23 3.57 10.68
C LEU A 15 7.57 3.79 10.00
N ALA A 16 8.26 4.89 10.32
CA ALA A 16 9.61 5.13 9.82
C ALA A 16 10.57 4.02 10.25
N LEU A 17 10.51 3.61 11.52
CA LEU A 17 11.34 2.52 12.06
C LEU A 17 11.01 1.17 11.43
N THR A 18 9.73 0.87 11.22
CA THR A 18 9.29 -0.38 10.59
C THR A 18 9.70 -0.42 9.11
N GLY A 19 9.58 0.71 8.40
CA GLY A 19 10.06 0.86 7.03
C GLY A 19 11.58 0.68 6.91
N VAL A 20 12.36 1.31 7.79
CA VAL A 20 13.82 1.17 7.85
C VAL A 20 14.22 -0.26 8.22
N PHE A 21 13.54 -0.88 9.19
CA PHE A 21 13.79 -2.26 9.59
C PHE A 21 13.55 -3.24 8.45
N PHE A 22 12.42 -3.13 7.74
CA PHE A 22 12.13 -3.98 6.59
C PHE A 22 13.08 -3.74 5.43
N PHE A 23 13.43 -2.48 5.14
CA PHE A 23 14.44 -2.15 4.14
C PHE A 23 15.78 -2.81 4.47
N TRP A 24 16.23 -2.72 5.73
CA TRP A 24 17.45 -3.35 6.21
C TRP A 24 17.39 -4.89 6.13
N LEU A 25 16.26 -5.49 6.54
CA LEU A 25 16.03 -6.93 6.47
C LEU A 25 16.11 -7.43 5.03
N LEU A 26 15.43 -6.75 4.10
CA LEU A 26 15.44 -7.07 2.68
C LEU A 26 16.84 -6.92 2.08
N HIS A 27 17.56 -5.86 2.43
CA HIS A 27 18.94 -5.64 1.96
C HIS A 27 19.90 -6.72 2.50
N ARG A 28 19.67 -7.23 3.71
CA ARG A 28 20.49 -8.27 4.33
C ARG A 28 20.19 -9.67 3.81
N SER A 29 18.94 -9.96 3.46
CA SER A 29 18.49 -11.29 3.04
C SER A 29 18.84 -11.66 1.59
N VAL A 30 19.26 -10.70 0.76
CA VAL A 30 19.60 -10.99 -0.63
C VAL A 30 21.11 -11.12 -0.80
N PRO A 31 21.63 -12.33 -1.07
CA PRO A 31 23.03 -12.49 -1.42
C PRO A 31 23.29 -11.78 -2.74
N ILE A 32 24.12 -10.75 -2.72
CA ILE A 32 24.68 -10.14 -3.92
C ILE A 32 25.71 -11.13 -4.47
N GLY A 33 25.24 -12.10 -5.25
CA GLY A 33 26.10 -13.05 -5.92
C GLY A 33 26.85 -12.37 -7.06
N ASN A 34 28.18 -12.32 -6.98
CA ASN A 34 29.06 -11.82 -8.04
C ASN A 34 29.19 -12.81 -9.23
N THR A 35 28.28 -13.75 -9.37
CA THR A 35 28.34 -14.78 -10.40
C THR A 35 27.81 -14.24 -11.72
N SER A 36 28.72 -13.71 -12.53
CA SER A 36 28.49 -13.55 -13.96
C SER A 36 28.14 -14.91 -14.55
N MET A 37 26.91 -15.05 -15.05
CA MET A 37 26.45 -16.27 -15.73
C MET A 37 27.29 -16.49 -16.98
N THR A 38 27.82 -17.70 -17.15
CA THR A 38 28.52 -18.06 -18.39
C THR A 38 27.52 -18.13 -19.55
N GLN A 39 27.97 -17.89 -20.78
CA GLN A 39 27.09 -17.89 -21.96
C GLN A 39 26.31 -19.21 -22.10
N SER A 40 26.94 -20.36 -21.83
CA SER A 40 26.28 -21.67 -21.91
C SER A 40 25.16 -21.85 -20.87
N GLU A 41 25.34 -21.29 -19.66
CA GLU A 41 24.30 -21.29 -18.65
C GLU A 41 23.12 -20.40 -19.08
N TYR A 42 23.40 -19.26 -19.74
CA TYR A 42 22.38 -18.37 -20.30
C TYR A 42 21.53 -19.07 -21.36
N ASP A 43 22.16 -19.77 -22.30
CA ASP A 43 21.44 -20.46 -23.38
C ASP A 43 20.55 -21.59 -22.83
N ALA A 44 21.08 -22.41 -21.91
CA ALA A 44 20.30 -23.47 -21.24
C ALA A 44 19.16 -22.91 -20.36
N TYR A 45 19.33 -21.72 -19.81
CA TYR A 45 18.28 -21.04 -19.06
C TYR A 45 17.20 -20.46 -20.00
N SER A 46 17.61 -19.82 -21.10
CA SER A 46 16.73 -19.26 -22.12
C SER A 46 15.75 -20.31 -22.62
N GLU A 47 16.26 -21.49 -22.95
CA GLU A 47 15.44 -22.61 -23.42
C GLU A 47 14.41 -23.07 -22.36
N ARG A 48 14.81 -23.18 -21.09
CA ARG A 48 13.87 -23.51 -19.99
C ARG A 48 12.84 -22.43 -19.76
N TYR A 49 13.23 -21.16 -19.89
CA TYR A 49 12.34 -20.03 -19.72
C TYR A 49 11.29 -20.00 -20.82
N GLU A 50 11.67 -20.16 -22.08
CA GLU A 50 10.71 -20.24 -23.20
C GLU A 50 9.71 -21.37 -22.99
N LEU A 51 10.16 -22.51 -22.46
CA LEU A 51 9.32 -23.67 -22.19
C LEU A 51 8.27 -23.44 -21.07
N HIS A 52 8.56 -22.57 -20.10
CA HIS A 52 7.69 -22.29 -18.94
C HIS A 52 7.14 -20.86 -18.92
N ARG A 53 7.39 -20.07 -19.98
CA ARG A 53 7.02 -18.65 -20.04
C ARG A 53 5.52 -18.47 -19.87
N ASP A 54 4.75 -19.31 -20.54
CA ASP A 54 3.29 -19.24 -20.51
C ASP A 54 2.75 -19.56 -19.12
N GLU A 55 3.31 -20.56 -18.43
CA GLU A 55 2.94 -20.91 -17.07
C GLU A 55 3.27 -19.78 -16.07
N ILE A 56 4.46 -19.18 -16.16
CA ILE A 56 4.86 -18.04 -15.31
C ILE A 56 3.95 -16.84 -15.56
N THR A 57 3.67 -16.54 -16.84
CA THR A 57 2.81 -15.42 -17.23
C THR A 57 1.37 -15.65 -16.73
N GLN A 58 0.86 -16.87 -16.86
CA GLN A 58 -0.50 -17.22 -16.45
C GLN A 58 -0.66 -17.21 -14.92
N ASN A 59 0.34 -17.69 -14.17
CA ASN A 59 0.35 -17.59 -12.71
C ASN A 59 0.36 -16.14 -12.22
N ASN A 60 1.17 -15.28 -12.85
CA ASN A 60 1.20 -13.86 -12.50
C ASN A 60 -0.10 -13.14 -12.89
N LYS A 61 -0.70 -13.50 -14.03
CA LYS A 61 -1.98 -12.95 -14.49
C LYS A 61 -3.12 -13.23 -13.50
N GLY A 62 -3.18 -14.44 -12.95
CA GLY A 62 -4.18 -14.78 -11.93
C GLY A 62 -4.07 -13.91 -10.66
N ALA A 63 -2.84 -13.66 -10.20
CA ALA A 63 -2.60 -12.76 -9.07
C ALA A 63 -2.99 -11.30 -9.39
N VAL A 64 -2.73 -10.86 -10.63
CA VAL A 64 -3.09 -9.51 -11.09
C VAL A 64 -4.60 -9.32 -11.14
N ASP A 65 -5.33 -10.28 -11.70
CA ASP A 65 -6.79 -10.23 -11.80
C ASP A 65 -7.44 -10.23 -10.42
N LEU A 66 -6.94 -11.05 -9.49
CA LEU A 66 -7.40 -11.07 -8.10
C LEU A 66 -7.16 -9.71 -7.40
N ALA A 67 -5.98 -9.13 -7.59
CA ALA A 67 -5.65 -7.82 -7.04
C ALA A 67 -6.54 -6.71 -7.63
N ALA A 68 -6.86 -6.76 -8.93
CA ALA A 68 -7.75 -5.81 -9.57
C ALA A 68 -9.19 -5.90 -9.03
N VAL A 69 -9.69 -7.12 -8.80
CA VAL A 69 -11.01 -7.34 -8.18
C VAL A 69 -11.02 -6.82 -6.74
N ALA A 70 -10.00 -7.16 -5.94
CA ALA A 70 -9.87 -6.68 -4.57
C ALA A 70 -9.81 -5.15 -4.49
N LEU A 71 -9.05 -4.51 -5.39
CA LEU A 71 -8.95 -3.05 -5.48
C LEU A 71 -10.29 -2.41 -5.82
N ARG A 72 -11.05 -2.94 -6.79
CA ARG A 72 -12.39 -2.45 -7.13
C ARG A 72 -13.34 -2.54 -5.93
N SER A 73 -13.35 -3.68 -5.24
CA SER A 73 -14.17 -3.87 -4.03
C SER A 73 -13.78 -2.88 -2.93
N ALA A 74 -12.49 -2.65 -2.72
CA ALA A 74 -12.01 -1.67 -1.75
C ALA A 74 -12.44 -0.24 -2.11
N ILE A 75 -12.37 0.16 -3.38
CA ILE A 75 -12.84 1.48 -3.84
C ILE A 75 -14.35 1.64 -3.57
N ILE A 76 -15.16 0.63 -3.90
CA ILE A 76 -16.61 0.67 -3.68
C ILE A 76 -16.94 0.79 -2.19
N LEU A 77 -16.31 -0.02 -1.34
CA LEU A 77 -16.54 0.03 0.11
C LEU A 77 -16.13 1.36 0.73
N ASN A 78 -14.97 1.88 0.37
CA ASN A 78 -14.51 3.20 0.84
C ASN A 78 -15.42 4.32 0.33
N GLY A 79 -15.88 4.25 -0.92
CA GLY A 79 -16.83 5.21 -1.49
C GLY A 79 -18.19 5.19 -0.77
N ALA A 80 -18.70 4.01 -0.44
CA ALA A 80 -19.94 3.86 0.33
C ALA A 80 -19.81 4.42 1.75
N ALA A 81 -18.70 4.13 2.44
CA ALA A 81 -18.40 4.71 3.74
C ALA A 81 -18.28 6.24 3.70
N ALA A 82 -17.60 6.78 2.68
CA ALA A 82 -17.48 8.21 2.47
C ALA A 82 -18.86 8.87 2.24
N ALA A 83 -19.73 8.27 1.43
CA ALA A 83 -21.08 8.75 1.19
C ALA A 83 -21.93 8.75 2.47
N ALA A 84 -21.82 7.71 3.31
CA ALA A 84 -22.52 7.63 4.59
C ALA A 84 -22.09 8.76 5.54
N ILE A 85 -20.78 9.04 5.63
CA ILE A 85 -20.25 10.14 6.44
C ILE A 85 -20.72 11.49 5.90
N LEU A 86 -20.68 11.69 4.58
CA LEU A 86 -21.13 12.93 3.95
C LEU A 86 -22.63 13.18 4.21
N ALA A 87 -23.46 12.14 4.11
CA ALA A 87 -24.88 12.23 4.44
C ALA A 87 -25.10 12.57 5.91
N PHE A 88 -24.31 11.99 6.82
CA PHE A 88 -24.35 12.31 8.25
C PHE A 88 -23.95 13.76 8.53
N VAL A 89 -22.87 14.24 7.90
CA VAL A 89 -22.45 15.65 7.97
C VAL A 89 -23.54 16.58 7.45
N GLY A 90 -24.18 16.25 6.33
CA GLY A 90 -25.28 17.04 5.77
C GLY A 90 -26.48 17.16 6.71
N ARG A 91 -26.80 16.10 7.48
CA ARG A 91 -27.84 16.16 8.51
C ARG A 91 -27.46 17.07 9.68
N LEU A 92 -26.20 17.02 10.13
CA LEU A 92 -25.70 17.85 11.22
C LEU A 92 -25.64 19.34 10.85
N TRP A 93 -25.29 19.65 9.61
CA TRP A 93 -25.20 21.03 9.13
C TRP A 93 -26.52 21.79 9.21
N ASN A 94 -27.64 21.10 8.97
CA ASN A 94 -28.98 21.69 9.04
C ASN A 94 -29.50 21.88 10.47
N GLY A 95 -28.86 21.26 11.48
CA GLY A 95 -29.32 21.24 12.86
C GLY A 95 -28.87 22.43 13.73
N ASN A 96 -28.04 23.34 13.21
CA ASN A 96 -27.41 24.42 13.99
C ASN A 96 -26.52 23.94 15.17
N GLU A 97 -26.28 22.63 15.25
CA GLU A 97 -25.60 21.98 16.37
C GLU A 97 -24.19 21.54 15.96
N ASN A 98 -23.19 22.09 16.66
CA ASN A 98 -21.79 21.65 16.72
C ASN A 98 -20.95 21.72 15.43
N THR A 99 -20.51 22.92 15.07
CA THR A 99 -19.43 23.18 14.09
C THR A 99 -18.16 22.37 14.34
N CYS A 100 -17.83 22.09 15.61
CA CYS A 100 -16.71 21.23 16.01
C CYS A 100 -16.86 19.79 15.50
N LEU A 101 -18.07 19.23 15.56
CA LEU A 101 -18.34 17.84 15.20
C LEU A 101 -18.31 17.65 13.68
N VAL A 102 -18.85 18.63 12.94
CA VAL A 102 -18.72 18.72 11.47
C VAL A 102 -17.26 18.78 11.04
N ALA A 103 -16.43 19.59 11.71
CA ALA A 103 -15.00 19.67 11.41
C ALA A 103 -14.28 18.33 11.66
N SER A 104 -14.60 17.65 12.75
CA SER A 104 -14.03 16.33 13.09
C SER A 104 -14.39 15.25 12.05
N LEU A 105 -15.67 15.17 11.64
CA LEU A 105 -16.14 14.25 10.60
C LEU A 105 -15.52 14.53 9.23
N THR A 106 -15.37 15.81 8.87
CA THR A 106 -14.74 16.21 7.61
C THR A 106 -13.27 15.79 7.59
N ASN A 107 -12.57 15.93 8.71
CA ASN A 107 -11.18 15.47 8.84
C ASN A 107 -11.08 13.94 8.78
N ALA A 108 -12.00 13.21 9.43
CA ALA A 108 -12.08 11.75 9.33
C ALA A 108 -12.31 11.31 7.87
N LEU A 109 -13.21 11.98 7.15
CA LEU A 109 -13.47 11.72 5.74
C LEU A 109 -12.22 11.96 4.87
N ALA A 110 -11.51 13.06 5.11
CA ALA A 110 -10.26 13.35 4.39
C ALA A 110 -9.19 12.27 4.61
N LEU A 111 -9.05 11.77 5.85
CA LEU A 111 -8.13 10.68 6.19
C LEU A 111 -8.53 9.36 5.51
N LEU A 112 -9.82 9.04 5.46
CA LEU A 112 -10.33 7.87 4.74
C LEU A 112 -9.97 7.91 3.24
N LEU A 113 -10.18 9.07 2.60
CA LEU A 113 -9.86 9.26 1.18
C LEU A 113 -8.36 9.22 0.91
N ALA A 114 -7.53 9.82 1.79
CA ALA A 114 -6.08 9.76 1.68
C ALA A 114 -5.56 8.31 1.82
N GLY A 115 -6.11 7.54 2.76
CA GLY A 115 -5.82 6.11 2.90
C GLY A 115 -6.18 5.32 1.65
N ALA A 116 -7.38 5.54 1.10
CA ALA A 116 -7.82 4.87 -0.13
C ALA A 116 -6.93 5.19 -1.35
N LEU A 117 -6.55 6.47 -1.54
CA LEU A 117 -5.64 6.89 -2.61
C LEU A 117 -4.25 6.28 -2.47
N THR A 118 -3.71 6.26 -1.25
CA THR A 118 -2.41 5.65 -0.97
C THR A 118 -2.45 4.13 -1.20
N GLY A 119 -3.59 3.50 -0.94
CA GLY A 119 -3.82 2.09 -1.22
C GLY A 119 -3.76 1.79 -2.72
N ALA A 120 -4.39 2.63 -3.54
CA ALA A 120 -4.29 2.51 -5.00
C ALA A 120 -2.84 2.63 -5.49
N VAL A 121 -2.06 3.57 -4.95
CA VAL A 121 -0.62 3.72 -5.24
C VAL A 121 0.16 2.47 -4.83
N ALA A 122 -0.13 1.88 -3.65
CA ALA A 122 0.49 0.63 -3.21
C ALA A 122 0.23 -0.51 -4.20
N THR A 123 -0.99 -0.60 -4.74
CA THR A 123 -1.35 -1.61 -5.75
C THR A 123 -0.61 -1.40 -7.06
N VAL A 124 -0.42 -0.16 -7.52
CA VAL A 124 0.39 0.14 -8.72
C VAL A 124 1.84 -0.32 -8.53
N PHE A 125 2.45 -0.05 -7.38
CA PHE A 125 3.80 -0.55 -7.08
C PHE A 125 3.85 -2.07 -6.95
N GLY A 126 2.79 -2.69 -6.43
CA GLY A 126 2.65 -4.15 -6.42
C GLY A 126 2.64 -4.75 -7.84
N PHE A 127 1.89 -4.14 -8.76
CA PHE A 127 1.90 -4.56 -10.17
C PHE A 127 3.25 -4.34 -10.83
N LEU A 128 3.87 -3.18 -10.62
CA LEU A 128 5.20 -2.90 -11.13
C LEU A 128 6.21 -3.93 -10.63
N ARG A 129 6.12 -4.34 -9.36
CA ARG A 129 6.96 -5.40 -8.79
C ARG A 129 6.73 -6.74 -9.49
N VAL A 130 5.49 -7.15 -9.72
CA VAL A 130 5.16 -8.42 -10.41
C VAL A 130 5.69 -8.41 -11.84
N GLU A 131 5.48 -7.32 -12.58
CA GLU A 131 6.02 -7.13 -13.93
C GLU A 131 7.55 -7.14 -13.94
N LEU A 132 8.18 -6.42 -13.01
CA LEU A 132 9.64 -6.44 -12.87
C LEU A 132 10.14 -7.84 -12.54
N LEU A 133 9.47 -8.62 -11.69
CA LEU A 133 9.84 -10.01 -11.39
C LEU A 133 9.69 -10.93 -12.61
N ALA A 134 8.62 -10.75 -13.39
CA ALA A 134 8.35 -11.52 -14.60
C ALA A 134 9.37 -11.23 -15.72
N MET A 135 9.76 -9.95 -15.88
CA MET A 135 10.82 -9.53 -16.79
C MET A 135 12.23 -9.86 -16.29
N ASN A 136 12.45 -9.97 -14.96
CA ASN A 136 13.81 -9.87 -14.42
C ASN A 136 14.65 -11.13 -14.47
N TRP A 137 14.18 -12.36 -14.49
CA TRP A 137 15.15 -13.45 -14.21
C TRP A 137 16.29 -13.55 -15.25
N SER A 138 16.05 -13.13 -16.50
CA SER A 138 17.06 -13.03 -17.57
C SER A 138 17.89 -11.74 -17.55
N VAL A 139 17.31 -10.59 -17.16
CA VAL A 139 17.99 -9.27 -17.12
C VAL A 139 18.74 -9.05 -15.80
N PHE A 140 18.24 -9.62 -14.71
CA PHE A 140 18.76 -9.52 -13.34
C PHE A 140 20.13 -10.18 -13.18
N LYS A 141 20.50 -11.15 -14.02
CA LYS A 141 21.86 -11.72 -14.01
C LYS A 141 22.87 -10.93 -14.86
N VAL A 142 22.41 -10.21 -15.89
CA VAL A 142 23.28 -9.46 -16.81
C VAL A 142 23.50 -8.00 -16.36
N HIS A 143 22.54 -7.41 -15.63
CA HIS A 143 22.59 -6.03 -15.11
C HIS A 143 22.40 -5.98 -13.58
N ALA A 144 22.92 -6.99 -12.89
CA ALA A 144 22.65 -7.37 -11.49
C ALA A 144 22.63 -6.28 -10.42
N ARG A 145 23.22 -5.10 -10.69
CA ARG A 145 23.24 -4.00 -9.73
C ARG A 145 22.09 -2.99 -9.90
N ASN A 146 21.66 -2.70 -11.14
CA ASN A 146 20.62 -1.67 -11.39
C ASN A 146 19.20 -2.24 -11.38
N SER A 147 19.02 -3.48 -11.84
CA SER A 147 17.69 -4.13 -11.84
C SER A 147 17.29 -4.61 -10.44
N ALA A 148 18.26 -5.04 -9.63
CA ALA A 148 18.04 -5.38 -8.24
C ALA A 148 17.61 -4.16 -7.42
N SER A 149 18.32 -3.03 -7.56
CA SER A 149 17.97 -1.80 -6.83
C SER A 149 16.58 -1.27 -7.19
N LEU A 150 16.16 -1.38 -8.46
CA LEU A 150 14.80 -1.04 -8.87
C LEU A 150 13.74 -1.95 -8.23
N LEU A 151 13.95 -3.26 -8.23
CA LEU A 151 13.04 -4.21 -7.58
C LEU A 151 12.94 -3.98 -6.07
N PHE A 152 14.06 -3.68 -5.41
CA PHE A 152 14.07 -3.27 -4.00
C PHE A 152 13.32 -1.97 -3.77
N SER A 153 13.56 -0.96 -4.60
CA SER A 153 12.88 0.34 -4.48
C SER A 153 11.37 0.18 -4.63
N SER A 154 10.89 -0.62 -5.60
CA SER A 154 9.47 -0.89 -5.78
C SER A 154 8.85 -1.62 -4.59
N SER A 155 9.57 -2.60 -4.01
CA SER A 155 9.13 -3.36 -2.84
C SER A 155 9.07 -2.47 -1.58
N ALA A 156 10.07 -1.62 -1.39
CA ALA A 156 10.11 -0.66 -0.29
C ALA A 156 8.97 0.37 -0.40
N MET A 157 8.75 0.92 -1.61
CA MET A 157 7.65 1.86 -1.87
C MET A 157 6.28 1.21 -1.65
N GLN A 158 6.10 -0.04 -2.07
CA GLN A 158 4.87 -0.80 -1.81
C GLN A 158 4.63 -0.96 -0.30
N MET A 159 5.64 -1.37 0.47
CA MET A 159 5.49 -1.52 1.92
C MET A 159 5.20 -0.19 2.61
N LEU A 160 5.91 0.88 2.25
CA LEU A 160 5.65 2.22 2.78
C LEU A 160 4.22 2.68 2.49
N ALA A 161 3.73 2.44 1.28
CA ALA A 161 2.35 2.78 0.93
C ALA A 161 1.33 1.96 1.72
N ILE A 162 1.52 0.64 1.90
CA ILE A 162 0.66 -0.20 2.74
C ILE A 162 0.65 0.30 4.20
N MET A 163 1.82 0.65 4.71
CA MET A 163 1.99 1.17 6.07
C MET A 163 1.24 2.50 6.27
N MET A 164 1.32 3.41 5.31
CA MET A 164 0.54 4.66 5.30
C MET A 164 -0.97 4.42 5.23
N VAL A 165 -1.41 3.41 4.47
CA VAL A 165 -2.83 3.02 4.39
C VAL A 165 -3.35 2.56 5.75
N VAL A 166 -2.63 1.66 6.41
CA VAL A 166 -3.00 1.16 7.75
C VAL A 166 -3.07 2.30 8.75
N GLN A 167 -2.10 3.24 8.69
CA GLN A 167 -2.10 4.42 9.55
C GLN A 167 -3.32 5.33 9.30
N ALA A 168 -3.66 5.57 8.03
CA ALA A 168 -4.81 6.39 7.67
C ALA A 168 -6.12 5.78 8.19
N TYR A 169 -6.30 4.46 8.06
CA TYR A 169 -7.46 3.76 8.62
C TYR A 169 -7.50 3.77 10.16
N TRP A 170 -6.33 3.68 10.81
CA TRP A 170 -6.24 3.82 12.26
C TRP A 170 -6.71 5.21 12.72
N PHE A 171 -6.18 6.28 12.12
CA PHE A 171 -6.61 7.64 12.45
C PHE A 171 -8.08 7.89 12.16
N PHE A 172 -8.58 7.37 11.06
CA PHE A 172 -9.99 7.41 10.71
C PHE A 172 -10.86 6.77 11.81
N THR A 173 -10.46 5.59 12.29
CA THR A 173 -11.18 4.85 13.34
C THR A 173 -11.17 5.63 14.66
N VAL A 174 -10.01 6.16 15.07
CA VAL A 174 -9.89 6.99 16.28
C VAL A 174 -10.77 8.24 16.18
N ALA A 175 -10.75 8.93 15.03
CA ALA A 175 -11.58 10.11 14.81
C ALA A 175 -13.08 9.79 14.88
N LEU A 176 -13.50 8.64 14.33
CA LEU A 176 -14.89 8.18 14.43
C LEU A 176 -15.29 7.85 15.88
N ILE A 177 -14.43 7.18 16.64
CA ILE A 177 -14.69 6.86 18.05
C ILE A 177 -14.86 8.15 18.87
N ASP A 178 -13.99 9.14 18.66
CA ASP A 178 -14.11 10.44 19.33
C ASP A 178 -15.45 11.13 18.96
N VAL A 179 -15.87 11.07 17.68
CA VAL A 179 -17.19 11.60 17.26
C VAL A 179 -18.34 10.87 17.94
N ILE A 180 -18.31 9.54 18.00
CA ILE A 180 -19.36 8.74 18.65
C ILE A 180 -19.47 9.08 20.13
N HIS A 181 -18.35 9.24 20.83
CA HIS A 181 -18.35 9.65 22.24
C HIS A 181 -18.93 11.05 22.44
N THR A 182 -18.67 12.00 21.53
CA THR A 182 -19.28 13.34 21.63
C THR A 182 -20.79 13.36 21.35
N LEU A 183 -21.33 12.32 20.69
CA LEU A 183 -22.76 12.21 20.38
C LEU A 183 -23.57 11.51 21.48
N GLN A 184 -22.93 10.83 22.42
CA GLN A 184 -23.65 10.17 23.51
C GLN A 184 -24.16 11.22 24.51
N PRO A 185 -25.48 11.30 24.76
CA PRO A 185 -26.03 12.23 25.75
C PRO A 185 -25.53 11.82 27.14
N THR A 186 -24.92 12.75 27.87
CA THR A 186 -24.58 12.63 29.30
C THR A 186 -25.80 12.60 30.18
#